data_AF-B9M943-F1
#
_entry.id   AF-B9M943-F1
#
_cell.length_a   1.000
_cell.length_b   1.000
_cell.length_c   1.000
_cell.angle_alpha   90.00
_cell.angle_beta   90.00
_cell.angle_gamma   90.00
#
_symmetry.space_group_name_H-M   'P 1'
#
loop_
_entity.id
_entity.type
_entity.pdbx_description
1 polymer ?
#
loop_
_entity_poly.entity_id
_entity_poly.type
_entity_poly.pdbx_seq_one_letter_code
_entity_poly.pdbx_strand_id
1 'polypeptide(L)'
;MSDQPKKKMVKEVKVDLDKCIGCRACEVACSGFHASPKYSSFNPARSRIRVVQDLVNDVYVPLRAAEYTPAECTGRQTFKIHGKQYSECNFCPASCPSRDLFKEPDSGLPLKCDMCEEEETPLCVQVCRPGALTYEVREEERAEEEPALGEVEVGLKSLLHKHGAQKVLDTIARLQND
;
A
#
# COMPACT_ATOMS: atom_id res chain seq x y z
N MET A 1 -39.04 0.85 9.96
CA MET A 1 -38.32 1.76 9.04
C MET A 1 -37.28 0.90 8.35
N SER A 2 -37.50 0.60 7.08
CA SER A 2 -36.64 -0.29 6.29
C SER A 2 -35.30 0.40 6.05
N ASP A 3 -34.26 -0.12 6.70
CA ASP A 3 -32.87 0.27 6.49
C ASP A 3 -32.48 -0.18 5.07
N GLN A 4 -32.56 0.74 4.10
CA GLN A 4 -32.14 0.44 2.73
C GLN A 4 -30.62 0.40 2.70
N PRO A 5 -30.00 -0.67 2.16
CA PRO A 5 -28.55 -0.74 2.07
C PRO A 5 -28.03 0.42 1.23
N LYS A 6 -27.11 1.20 1.79
CA LYS A 6 -26.42 2.26 1.05
C LYS A 6 -25.52 1.61 0.01
N LYS A 7 -25.68 2.02 -1.25
CA LYS A 7 -24.80 1.60 -2.35
C LYS A 7 -23.44 2.28 -2.21
N LYS A 8 -22.35 1.50 -2.32
CA LYS A 8 -20.98 2.01 -2.33
C LYS A 8 -20.29 1.62 -3.63
N MET A 9 -19.58 2.57 -4.24
CA MET A 9 -18.69 2.29 -5.36
C MET A 9 -17.37 1.74 -4.82
N VAL A 10 -17.03 0.51 -5.21
CA VAL A 10 -15.78 -0.16 -4.85
C VAL A 10 -14.84 -0.13 -6.05
N LYS A 11 -13.67 0.47 -5.84
CA LYS A 11 -12.58 0.52 -6.81
C LYS A 11 -11.72 -0.74 -6.67
N GLU A 12 -11.50 -1.48 -7.74
CA GLU A 12 -10.72 -2.72 -7.73
C GLU A 12 -9.56 -2.66 -8.73
N VAL A 13 -8.37 -3.08 -8.29
CA VAL A 13 -7.24 -3.38 -9.18
C VAL A 13 -7.07 -4.89 -9.23
N LYS A 14 -7.35 -5.49 -10.37
CA LYS A 14 -7.12 -6.92 -10.62
C LYS A 14 -5.67 -7.16 -11.01
N VAL A 15 -5.09 -8.21 -10.45
CA VAL A 15 -3.68 -8.58 -10.64
C VAL A 15 -3.61 -9.95 -11.30
N ASP A 16 -3.07 -10.00 -12.51
CA ASP A 16 -2.80 -11.21 -13.28
C ASP A 16 -1.29 -11.49 -13.23
N LEU A 17 -0.91 -12.46 -12.40
CA LEU A 17 0.50 -12.80 -12.15
C LEU A 17 1.19 -13.39 -13.39
N ASP A 18 0.44 -14.05 -14.28
CA ASP A 18 0.99 -14.71 -15.47
C ASP A 18 1.41 -13.69 -16.54
N LYS A 19 0.85 -12.48 -16.49
CA LYS A 19 1.23 -11.36 -17.37
C LYS A 19 2.32 -10.46 -16.78
N CYS A 20 2.64 -10.60 -15.49
CA CYS A 20 3.63 -9.74 -14.86
C CYS A 20 5.05 -10.14 -15.27
N ILE A 21 5.77 -9.21 -15.91
CA ILE A 21 7.17 -9.43 -16.35
C ILE A 21 8.22 -8.88 -15.37
N GLY A 22 7.81 -8.48 -14.17
CA GLY A 22 8.75 -7.97 -13.16
C GLY A 22 9.44 -6.63 -13.49
N CYS A 23 8.94 -5.84 -14.46
CA CYS A 23 9.63 -4.62 -14.91
C CYS A 23 9.63 -3.46 -13.90
N ARG A 24 8.77 -3.51 -12.87
CA ARG A 24 8.64 -2.51 -11.80
C ARG A 24 8.32 -1.08 -12.27
N ALA A 25 7.80 -0.91 -13.48
CA ALA A 25 7.32 0.38 -13.98
C ALA A 25 6.23 0.98 -13.09
N CYS A 26 5.36 0.14 -12.53
CA CYS A 26 4.35 0.55 -11.55
C CYS A 26 4.95 1.17 -10.29
N GLU A 27 6.12 0.69 -9.83
CA GLU A 27 6.77 1.23 -8.64
C GLU A 27 7.30 2.65 -8.89
N VAL A 28 7.98 2.82 -10.04
CA VAL A 28 8.55 4.10 -10.48
C VAL A 28 7.45 5.13 -10.66
N ALA A 29 6.42 4.83 -11.45
CA ALA A 29 5.31 5.75 -11.72
C ALA A 29 4.60 6.20 -10.44
N CYS A 30 4.29 5.24 -9.55
CA CYS A 30 3.64 5.56 -8.28
C CYS A 30 4.53 6.43 -7.39
N SER A 31 5.83 6.12 -7.27
CA SER A 31 6.74 6.93 -6.46
C SER A 31 6.95 8.35 -7.01
N GLY A 32 7.00 8.49 -8.34
CA GLY A 32 7.12 9.79 -8.99
C GLY A 32 5.91 10.67 -8.75
N PHE A 33 4.71 10.10 -8.91
CA PHE A 33 3.46 10.83 -8.67
C PHE A 33 3.33 11.34 -7.23
N HIS A 34 3.79 10.55 -6.26
CA HIS A 34 3.72 10.90 -4.84
C HIS A 34 4.97 11.63 -4.33
N ALA A 35 5.89 12.03 -5.20
CA ALA A 35 6.95 12.95 -4.81
C ALA A 35 6.35 14.32 -4.46
N SER A 36 7.03 15.07 -3.60
CA SER A 36 6.64 16.45 -3.26
C SER A 36 7.78 17.41 -3.61
N PRO A 37 7.62 18.28 -4.63
CA PRO A 37 6.50 18.38 -5.58
C PRO A 37 6.34 17.14 -6.48
N LYS A 38 5.17 16.96 -7.09
CA LYS A 38 4.88 15.81 -7.98
C LYS A 38 5.94 15.67 -9.06
N TYR A 39 6.43 14.45 -9.27
CA TYR A 39 7.47 14.08 -10.23
C TYR A 39 8.85 14.71 -10.02
N SER A 40 9.09 15.39 -8.89
CA SER A 40 10.40 15.95 -8.56
C SER A 40 11.49 14.89 -8.32
N SER A 41 11.10 13.67 -7.94
CA SER A 41 12.01 12.55 -7.70
C SER A 41 11.31 11.21 -7.92
N PHE A 42 12.08 10.15 -8.13
CA PHE A 42 11.56 8.79 -8.33
C PHE A 42 12.31 7.85 -7.40
N ASN A 43 11.60 7.22 -6.47
CA ASN A 43 12.18 6.29 -5.52
C ASN A 43 11.23 5.11 -5.29
N PRO A 44 11.49 3.95 -5.92
CA PRO A 44 10.66 2.76 -5.75
C PRO A 44 10.47 2.31 -4.29
N ALA A 45 11.40 2.64 -3.38
CA ALA A 45 11.24 2.34 -1.96
C ALA A 45 10.05 3.10 -1.33
N ARG A 46 9.71 4.28 -1.86
CA ARG A 46 8.55 5.10 -1.44
C ARG A 46 7.26 4.75 -2.19
N SER A 47 7.27 3.69 -3.02
CA SER A 47 6.11 3.33 -3.82
C SER A 47 5.02 2.64 -3.01
N ARG A 48 3.75 3.01 -3.26
CA ARG A 48 2.56 2.41 -2.65
C ARG A 48 2.12 1.12 -3.38
N ILE A 49 2.85 0.70 -4.42
CA ILE A 49 2.77 -0.64 -5.01
C ILE A 49 4.19 -1.19 -5.16
N ARG A 50 4.41 -2.45 -4.78
CA ARG A 50 5.72 -3.10 -4.82
C ARG A 50 5.60 -4.44 -5.52
N VAL A 51 6.47 -4.73 -6.48
CA VAL A 51 6.55 -6.06 -7.09
C VAL A 51 7.48 -6.88 -6.21
N VAL A 52 6.88 -7.70 -5.35
CA VAL A 52 7.62 -8.65 -4.54
C VAL A 52 8.02 -9.80 -5.45
N GLN A 53 9.32 -9.93 -5.70
CA GLN A 53 9.86 -10.85 -6.69
C GLN A 53 10.82 -11.85 -6.07
N ASP A 54 10.76 -13.07 -6.56
CA ASP A 54 11.78 -14.09 -6.37
C ASP A 54 12.16 -14.60 -7.76
N LEU A 55 13.33 -14.15 -8.23
CA LEU A 55 13.82 -14.43 -9.57
C LEU A 55 14.21 -15.90 -9.75
N VAL A 56 14.56 -16.60 -8.67
CA VAL A 56 14.94 -18.01 -8.72
C VAL A 56 13.70 -18.89 -8.89
N ASN A 57 12.60 -18.49 -8.25
CA ASN A 57 11.34 -19.23 -8.28
C ASN A 57 10.33 -18.73 -9.33
N ASP A 58 10.74 -17.80 -10.21
CA ASP A 58 9.88 -17.20 -11.25
C ASP A 58 8.58 -16.59 -10.65
N VAL A 59 8.74 -15.84 -9.55
CA VAL A 59 7.64 -15.22 -8.81
C VAL A 59 7.70 -13.70 -8.98
N TYR A 60 6.60 -13.11 -9.44
CA TYR A 60 6.42 -11.66 -9.56
C TYR A 60 5.04 -11.27 -9.03
N VAL A 61 4.98 -10.71 -7.82
CA VAL A 61 3.71 -10.35 -7.16
C VAL A 61 3.61 -8.84 -7.00
N PRO A 62 2.89 -8.14 -7.89
CA PRO A 62 2.53 -6.74 -7.69
C PRO A 62 1.56 -6.63 -6.51
N LEU A 63 2.01 -6.00 -5.43
CA LEU A 63 1.26 -5.88 -4.19
C LEU A 63 1.10 -4.42 -3.81
N ARG A 64 -0.15 -4.00 -3.56
CA ARG A 64 -0.47 -2.64 -3.13
C ARG A 64 -0.38 -2.52 -1.61
N ALA A 65 0.11 -1.39 -1.14
CA ALA A 65 0.12 -1.03 0.27
C ALA A 65 -1.31 -0.91 0.80
N ALA A 66 -1.61 -1.60 1.91
CA ALA A 66 -2.87 -1.50 2.63
C ALA A 66 -2.65 -0.87 4.02
N GLU A 67 -3.39 -1.32 5.03
CA GLU A 67 -3.39 -0.72 6.35
C GLU A 67 -2.07 -0.92 7.12
N TYR A 68 -1.81 0.00 8.03
CA TYR A 68 -0.77 -0.10 9.04
C TYR A 68 -1.16 -1.07 10.15
N THR A 69 -0.21 -1.91 10.56
CA THR A 69 -0.34 -2.73 11.78
C THR A 69 0.78 -2.40 12.76
N PRO A 70 0.48 -2.22 14.05
CA PRO A 70 1.51 -1.97 15.07
C PRO A 70 2.29 -3.21 15.47
N ALA A 71 1.77 -4.41 15.17
CA ALA A 71 2.35 -5.67 15.59
C ALA A 71 2.47 -6.66 14.44
N GLU A 72 3.39 -7.60 14.60
CA GLU A 72 3.53 -8.75 13.72
C GLU A 72 2.48 -9.83 14.03
N CYS A 73 2.27 -10.74 13.07
CA CYS A 73 1.49 -11.94 13.32
C CYS A 73 2.25 -12.88 14.26
N THR A 74 1.54 -13.60 15.13
CA THR A 74 2.13 -14.62 16.02
C THR A 74 2.75 -15.79 15.25
N GLY A 75 2.29 -16.02 14.02
CA GLY A 75 2.86 -16.97 13.08
C GLY A 75 2.76 -16.41 11.66
N ARG A 76 3.71 -16.79 10.82
CA ARG A 76 3.78 -16.36 9.41
C ARG A 76 3.65 -17.59 8.52
N GLN A 77 3.24 -17.37 7.27
CA GLN A 77 2.92 -18.44 6.33
C GLN A 77 3.59 -18.22 4.99
N THR A 78 3.95 -19.33 4.34
CA THR A 78 4.44 -19.39 2.97
C THR A 78 3.42 -20.13 2.11
N PHE A 79 3.42 -19.87 0.81
CA PHE A 79 2.49 -20.48 -0.12
C PHE A 79 3.23 -21.24 -1.20
N LYS A 80 2.68 -22.37 -1.61
CA LYS A 80 3.08 -23.06 -2.83
C LYS A 80 1.86 -23.15 -3.75
N ILE A 81 1.91 -22.47 -4.89
CA ILE A 81 0.79 -22.37 -5.83
C ILE A 81 1.30 -22.83 -7.19
N HIS A 82 0.64 -23.81 -7.80
CA HIS A 82 1.02 -24.38 -9.11
C HIS A 82 2.52 -24.72 -9.23
N GLY A 83 3.12 -25.24 -8.15
CA GLY A 83 4.53 -25.63 -8.11
C GLY A 83 5.51 -24.50 -7.77
N LYS A 84 5.11 -23.22 -7.86
CA LYS A 84 5.92 -22.06 -7.49
C LYS A 84 5.91 -21.85 -5.97
N GLN A 85 7.09 -21.70 -5.37
CA GLN A 85 7.25 -21.41 -3.95
C GLN A 85 7.31 -19.90 -3.74
N TYR A 86 6.37 -19.38 -2.95
CA TYR A 86 6.33 -17.97 -2.58
C TYR A 86 6.99 -17.77 -1.22
N SER A 87 7.74 -16.67 -1.12
CA SER A 87 8.35 -16.23 0.14
C SER A 87 7.30 -15.94 1.21
N GLU A 88 7.77 -15.88 2.45
CA GLU A 88 6.95 -15.49 3.59
C GLU A 88 6.32 -14.11 3.36
N CYS A 89 5.05 -13.94 3.73
CA CYS A 89 4.31 -12.67 3.65
C CYS A 89 4.20 -12.05 2.24
N ASN A 90 4.48 -12.80 1.17
CA ASN A 90 4.54 -12.31 -0.22
C ASN A 90 3.20 -11.73 -0.73
N PHE A 91 2.08 -12.14 -0.13
CA PHE A 91 0.74 -11.62 -0.44
C PHE A 91 0.17 -10.70 0.63
N CYS A 92 0.95 -10.34 1.66
CA CYS A 92 0.47 -9.49 2.75
C CYS A 92 0.66 -8.01 2.38
N PRO A 93 -0.40 -7.20 2.26
CA PRO A 93 -0.28 -5.79 1.85
C PRO A 93 0.03 -4.84 3.02
N ALA A 94 0.08 -5.33 4.25
CA ALA A 94 0.19 -4.49 5.44
C ALA A 94 1.51 -3.71 5.50
N SER A 95 1.46 -2.48 6.02
CA SER A 95 2.64 -1.78 6.53
C SER A 95 2.97 -2.35 7.91
N CYS A 96 3.75 -3.44 7.93
CA CYS A 96 3.99 -4.28 9.10
C CYS A 96 5.42 -4.09 9.63
N PRO A 97 5.67 -4.08 10.95
CA PRO A 97 7.02 -4.00 11.52
C PRO A 97 7.99 -5.08 11.01
N SER A 98 7.50 -6.24 10.56
CA SER A 98 8.32 -7.39 10.14
C SER A 98 9.19 -7.21 8.90
N ARG A 99 8.97 -6.16 8.09
CA ARG A 99 9.69 -5.91 6.83
C ARG A 99 9.62 -4.44 6.39
N ASP A 100 10.41 -4.05 5.41
CA ASP A 100 10.49 -2.64 4.97
C ASP A 100 9.46 -2.24 3.90
N LEU A 101 8.72 -3.20 3.31
CA LEU A 101 7.70 -2.85 2.31
C LEU A 101 6.62 -1.96 2.91
N PHE A 102 6.20 -0.96 2.13
CA PHE A 102 5.15 0.00 2.44
C PHE A 102 5.46 0.88 3.65
N LYS A 103 6.73 1.28 3.77
CA LYS A 103 7.19 2.29 4.71
C LYS A 103 8.09 3.29 3.98
N GLU A 104 8.07 4.53 4.44
CA GLU A 104 9.05 5.51 4.03
C GLU A 104 10.45 5.05 4.45
N PRO A 105 11.46 5.04 3.54
CA PRO A 105 12.75 4.43 3.79
C PRO A 105 13.62 5.20 4.81
N ASP A 106 13.30 6.47 5.04
CA ASP A 106 14.00 7.35 5.97
C ASP A 106 13.35 7.36 7.37
N SER A 107 12.04 7.55 7.43
CA SER A 107 11.28 7.73 8.67
C SER A 107 10.62 6.45 9.17
N GLY A 108 10.45 5.45 8.31
CA GLY A 108 9.68 4.24 8.60
C GLY A 108 8.18 4.50 8.79
N LEU A 109 7.67 5.65 8.34
CA LEU A 109 6.24 5.97 8.36
C LEU A 109 5.47 5.06 7.39
N PRO A 110 4.25 4.62 7.74
CA PRO A 110 3.48 3.72 6.90
C PRO A 110 3.04 4.40 5.60
N LEU A 111 3.21 3.71 4.49
CA LEU A 111 2.65 4.08 3.18
C LEU A 111 1.36 3.30 2.96
N LYS A 112 0.34 3.95 2.38
CA LYS A 112 -0.94 3.35 2.02
C LYS A 112 -1.31 3.76 0.60
N CYS A 113 -1.83 2.82 -0.20
CA CYS A 113 -2.34 3.13 -1.54
C CYS A 113 -3.68 3.86 -1.42
N ASP A 114 -3.76 5.02 -2.05
CA ASP A 114 -4.90 5.93 -2.12
C ASP A 114 -5.70 5.76 -3.44
N MET A 115 -5.40 4.70 -4.20
CA MET A 115 -5.98 4.46 -5.53
C MET A 115 -5.78 5.62 -6.53
N CYS A 116 -4.80 6.50 -6.32
CA CYS A 116 -4.60 7.72 -7.10
C CYS A 116 -5.93 8.47 -7.29
N GLU A 117 -6.61 8.85 -6.20
CA GLU A 117 -7.94 9.47 -6.26
C GLU A 117 -8.04 10.73 -7.12
N GLU A 118 -6.91 11.39 -7.40
CA GLU A 118 -6.79 12.53 -8.31
C GLU A 118 -6.76 12.15 -9.82
N GLU A 119 -6.69 10.86 -10.14
CA GLU A 119 -6.59 10.33 -11.50
C GLU A 119 -7.80 9.44 -11.83
N GLU A 120 -8.24 9.43 -13.10
CA GLU A 120 -9.35 8.57 -13.54
C GLU A 120 -9.01 7.08 -13.42
N THR A 121 -7.75 6.73 -13.68
CA THR A 121 -7.20 5.37 -13.59
C THR A 121 -5.90 5.39 -12.80
N PRO A 122 -5.66 4.44 -11.88
CA PRO A 122 -4.40 4.39 -11.15
C PRO A 122 -3.18 4.34 -12.07
N LEU A 123 -2.17 5.17 -11.81
CA LEU A 123 -0.99 5.26 -12.69
C LEU A 123 -0.25 3.92 -12.85
N CYS A 124 -0.23 3.09 -11.81
CA CYS A 124 0.36 1.75 -11.88
C CYS A 124 -0.32 0.85 -12.93
N VAL A 125 -1.63 1.00 -13.12
CA VAL A 125 -2.41 0.33 -14.16
C VAL A 125 -2.10 0.94 -15.52
N GLN A 126 -2.09 2.27 -15.63
CA GLN A 126 -1.80 2.98 -16.89
C GLN A 126 -0.44 2.59 -17.49
N VAL A 127 0.59 2.44 -16.66
CA VAL A 127 1.95 2.10 -17.12
C VAL A 127 2.18 0.59 -17.33
N CYS A 128 1.22 -0.27 -16.96
CA CYS A 128 1.35 -1.71 -17.05
C CYS A 128 1.11 -2.21 -18.49
N ARG A 129 2.12 -2.05 -19.36
CA ARG A 129 2.03 -2.48 -20.77
C ARG A 129 1.60 -3.94 -20.99
N PRO A 130 2.06 -4.94 -20.18
CA PRO A 130 1.60 -6.33 -20.35
C PRO A 130 0.13 -6.56 -19.96
N GLY A 131 -0.54 -5.61 -19.31
CA GLY A 131 -1.91 -5.80 -18.82
C GLY A 131 -2.01 -6.72 -17.61
N ALA A 132 -0.95 -6.82 -16.80
CA ALA A 132 -0.95 -7.56 -15.54
C ALA A 132 -1.76 -6.85 -14.44
N LEU A 133 -1.95 -5.54 -14.56
CA LEU A 133 -2.77 -4.73 -13.67
C LEU A 133 -3.93 -4.16 -14.49
N THR A 134 -5.16 -4.37 -14.04
CA THR A 134 -6.37 -3.80 -14.65
C THR A 134 -7.25 -3.16 -13.59
N TYR A 135 -8.06 -2.19 -13.97
CA TYR A 135 -8.86 -1.37 -13.05
C TYR A 135 -10.35 -1.45 -13.40
N GLU A 136 -11.19 -1.68 -12.40
CA GLU A 136 -12.63 -1.61 -12.52
C GLU A 136 -13.29 -0.96 -11.31
N VAL A 137 -14.52 -0.49 -11.49
CA VAL A 137 -15.34 0.04 -10.41
C VAL A 137 -16.65 -0.72 -10.42
N ARG A 138 -17.09 -1.21 -9.27
CA ARG A 138 -18.34 -1.95 -9.10
C ARG A 138 -19.20 -1.37 -7.98
N GLU A 139 -20.51 -1.52 -8.10
CA GLU A 139 -21.45 -1.21 -7.03
C GLU A 139 -21.56 -2.40 -6.07
N GLU A 140 -21.40 -2.15 -4.77
CA GLU A 140 -21.66 -3.13 -3.72
C GLU A 140 -22.66 -2.57 -2.69
N GLU A 141 -23.57 -3.43 -2.23
CA GLU A 141 -24.45 -3.15 -1.11
C GLU A 141 -23.70 -3.44 0.20
N ARG A 142 -23.57 -2.43 1.07
CA ARG A 142 -22.86 -2.59 2.36
C ARG A 142 -23.65 -1.99 3.52
N ALA A 143 -23.64 -2.70 4.65
CA ALA A 143 -24.04 -2.16 5.93
C ALA A 143 -22.90 -1.30 6.50
N GLU A 144 -23.20 -0.02 6.73
CA GLU A 144 -22.41 1.05 7.38
C GLU A 144 -20.90 1.19 7.03
N GLU A 145 -20.48 2.44 6.77
CA GLU A 145 -19.06 2.77 6.60
C GLU A 145 -18.41 2.96 7.97
N GLU A 146 -17.40 2.14 8.27
CA GLU A 146 -16.49 2.43 9.39
C GLU A 146 -15.67 3.69 9.05
N PRO A 147 -15.47 4.62 10.01
CA PRO A 147 -14.66 5.80 9.79
C PRO A 147 -13.21 5.41 9.50
N ALA A 148 -12.75 5.71 8.28
CA ALA A 148 -11.36 5.55 7.90
C ALA A 148 -10.52 6.71 8.49
N LEU A 149 -9.38 6.36 9.09
CA LEU A 149 -8.42 7.36 9.59
C LEU A 149 -7.68 8.02 8.42
N GLY A 150 -7.38 9.30 8.56
CA GLY A 150 -6.57 10.05 7.58
C GLY A 150 -5.10 9.65 7.61
N GLU A 151 -4.35 9.94 6.54
CA GLU A 151 -2.91 9.61 6.41
C GLU A 151 -2.07 10.18 7.57
N VAL A 152 -2.33 11.45 7.96
CA VAL A 152 -1.64 12.11 9.07
C VAL A 152 -1.92 11.39 10.40
N GLU A 153 -3.16 10.98 10.65
CA GLU A 153 -3.53 10.29 11.87
C GLU A 153 -2.87 8.91 11.97
N VAL A 154 -2.78 8.18 10.85
CA VAL A 154 -2.09 6.89 10.78
C VAL A 154 -0.58 7.07 11.01
N GLY A 155 0.03 8.08 10.39
CA GLY A 155 1.43 8.42 10.60
C GLY A 155 1.73 8.76 12.07
N LEU A 156 0.91 9.61 12.68
CA LEU A 156 1.01 9.97 14.10
C LEU A 156 0.83 8.75 15.00
N LYS A 157 -0.19 7.90 14.77
CA LYS A 157 -0.39 6.65 15.51
C LYS A 157 0.85 5.75 15.44
N SER A 158 1.47 5.63 14.27
CA SER A 158 2.72 4.86 14.10
C SER A 158 3.86 5.44 14.95
N LEU A 159 4.04 6.76 14.96
CA LEU A 159 5.06 7.41 15.81
C LEU A 159 4.76 7.25 17.30
N LEU A 160 3.50 7.39 17.71
CA LEU A 160 3.07 7.20 19.09
C LEU A 160 3.36 5.78 19.58
N HIS A 161 3.07 4.76 18.76
CA HIS A 161 3.39 3.36 19.09
C HIS A 161 4.90 3.12 19.18
N LYS A 162 5.71 3.72 18.30
CA LYS A 162 7.16 3.50 18.26
C LYS A 162 7.94 4.27 19.34
N HIS A 163 7.47 5.45 19.71
CA HIS A 163 8.26 6.40 20.50
C HIS A 163 7.58 6.86 21.80
N GLY A 164 6.33 6.49 22.01
CA GLY A 164 5.54 6.90 23.17
C GLY A 164 4.94 8.31 23.02
N ALA A 165 3.80 8.52 23.67
CA ALA A 165 3.01 9.76 23.50
C ALA A 165 3.75 11.02 23.91
N GLN A 166 4.41 11.01 25.07
CA GLN A 166 5.09 12.18 25.60
C GLN A 166 6.16 12.70 24.63
N LYS A 167 7.04 11.81 24.16
CA LYS A 167 8.14 12.17 23.26
C LYS A 167 7.67 12.76 21.94
N VAL A 168 6.58 12.23 21.39
CA VAL A 168 5.98 12.74 20.14
C VAL A 168 5.38 14.13 20.38
N LEU A 169 4.62 14.31 21.45
CA LEU A 169 4.00 15.61 21.80
C LEU A 169 5.06 16.70 22.08
N ASP A 170 6.10 16.38 22.85
CA ASP A 170 7.20 17.31 23.13
C ASP A 170 7.93 17.74 21.85
N THR A 171 8.10 16.80 20.91
CA THR A 171 8.75 17.08 19.63
C THR A 171 7.88 18.00 18.75
N ILE A 172 6.57 17.76 18.71
CA ILE A 172 5.63 18.62 17.97
C ILE A 172 5.62 20.03 18.57
N ALA A 173 5.57 20.15 19.90
CA ALA A 173 5.57 21.46 20.58
C ALA A 173 6.85 22.26 20.28
N ARG A 174 8.00 21.59 20.16
CA ARG A 174 9.25 22.25 19.75
C ARG A 174 9.19 22.75 18.31
N LEU A 175 8.74 21.91 17.37
CA LEU A 175 8.67 22.23 15.95
C LEU A 175 7.61 23.29 15.61
N GLN A 176 6.58 23.47 16.43
CA GLN A 176 5.60 24.56 16.24
C GLN A 176 6.18 25.96 16.44
N ASN A 177 7.34 26.05 17.13
CA ASN A 177 8.02 27.30 17.43
C ASN A 177 9.23 27.57 16.51
N ASP A 178 9.50 26.66 15.56
CA ASP A 178 10.54 26.76 14.53
C ASP A 178 9.93 27.26 13.19
#